data_AF-K0VBM9-F1
#
_entry.id   AF-K0VBM9-F1
#
_cell.length_a   1.000
_cell.length_b   1.000
_cell.length_c   1.000
_cell.angle_alpha   90.00
_cell.angle_beta   90.00
_cell.angle_gamma   90.00
#
_symmetry.space_group_name_H-M   'P 1'
#
loop_
_entity.id
_entity.type
_entity.pdbx_description
1 polymer ?
#
loop_
_entity_poly.entity_id
_entity_poly.type
_entity_poly.pdbx_seq_one_letter_code
_entity_poly.pdbx_strand_id
1 'polypeptide(L)'
;ADTRMPPSTLRHRLHDEGQSYAAIKDDIRRDLAVELLLGTPKTIGEIAVQLGYSEPSAFFRAFRKWMGKSPENFRREEADST
;
A
#
# COMPACT_ATOMS: atom_id res chain seq x y z
N ALA A 1 12.45 18.75 -37.24
CA ALA A 1 13.38 17.64 -37.00
C ALA A 1 12.63 16.61 -36.17
N ASP A 2 12.59 15.38 -36.67
CA ASP A 2 11.80 14.23 -36.22
C ASP A 2 12.23 13.77 -34.82
N THR A 3 11.33 13.81 -33.83
CA THR A 3 11.60 13.43 -32.43
C THR A 3 11.68 11.90 -32.31
N ARG A 4 12.73 11.30 -32.84
CA ARG A 4 13.02 9.87 -32.68
C ARG A 4 13.66 9.62 -31.31
N MET A 5 12.86 9.62 -30.24
CA MET A 5 13.29 9.01 -28.99
C MET A 5 13.46 7.49 -29.21
N PRO A 6 14.60 6.89 -28.82
CA PRO A 6 14.78 5.45 -28.91
C PRO A 6 13.74 4.73 -28.02
N PRO A 7 13.12 3.63 -28.48
CA PRO A 7 12.04 2.94 -27.76
C PRO A 7 12.40 2.46 -26.35
N SER A 8 13.70 2.34 -26.03
CA SER A 8 14.20 2.03 -24.67
C SER A 8 13.93 3.15 -23.66
N THR A 9 14.13 4.42 -24.04
CA THR A 9 13.92 5.57 -23.16
C THR A 9 12.43 5.76 -22.85
N LEU A 10 11.56 5.50 -23.84
CA LEU A 10 10.12 5.55 -23.65
C LEU A 10 9.64 4.44 -22.70
N ARG A 11 10.14 3.20 -22.85
CA ARG A 11 9.81 2.10 -21.94
C ARG A 11 10.29 2.35 -20.51
N HIS A 12 11.49 2.92 -20.34
CA HIS A 12 12.03 3.21 -19.03
C HIS A 12 11.23 4.30 -18.32
N ARG A 13 10.87 5.38 -19.02
CA ARG A 13 10.02 6.46 -18.46
C ARG A 13 8.60 5.98 -18.14
N LEU A 14 7.99 5.17 -19.01
CA LEU A 14 6.66 4.60 -18.73
C LEU A 14 6.68 3.65 -17.52
N HIS A 15 7.77 2.90 -17.36
CA HIS A 15 7.99 2.05 -16.20
C HIS A 15 8.17 2.87 -14.92
N ASP A 16 8.98 3.93 -14.97
CA ASP A 16 9.26 4.81 -13.83
C ASP A 16 8.00 5.60 -13.40
N GLU A 17 7.22 6.10 -14.36
CA GLU A 17 5.89 6.70 -14.13
C GLU A 17 4.89 5.69 -13.55
N GLY A 18 4.89 4.44 -14.05
CA GLY A 18 4.06 3.36 -13.53
C GLY A 18 4.45 2.92 -12.11
N GLN A 19 5.75 2.89 -11.81
CA GLN A 19 6.28 2.67 -10.47
C GLN A 19 5.89 3.80 -9.53
N SER A 20 5.94 5.06 -10.01
CA SER A 20 5.52 6.23 -9.24
C SER A 20 4.04 6.19 -8.91
N TYR A 21 3.17 5.83 -9.86
CA TYR A 21 1.74 5.68 -9.61
C TYR A 21 1.45 4.54 -8.62
N ALA A 22 2.11 3.40 -8.77
CA ALA A 22 1.98 2.30 -7.82
C ALA A 22 2.46 2.68 -6.41
N ALA A 23 3.57 3.42 -6.30
CA ALA A 23 4.09 3.91 -5.03
C ALA A 23 3.13 4.91 -4.36
N ILE A 24 2.63 5.90 -5.09
CA ILE A 24 1.64 6.87 -4.56
C ILE A 24 0.38 6.16 -4.09
N LYS A 25 -0.10 5.19 -4.87
CA LYS A 25 -1.27 4.38 -4.49
C LYS A 25 -1.02 3.55 -3.22
N ASP A 26 0.17 2.98 -3.10
CA ASP A 26 0.58 2.23 -1.91
C ASP A 26 0.69 3.14 -0.68
N ASP A 27 1.22 4.34 -0.83
CA ASP A 27 1.29 5.34 0.25
C ASP A 27 -0.11 5.72 0.76
N ILE A 28 -1.04 6.04 -0.13
CA ILE A 28 -2.43 6.37 0.24
C ILE A 28 -3.09 5.18 0.95
N ARG A 29 -2.87 3.95 0.45
CA ARG A 29 -3.42 2.75 1.08
C ARG A 29 -2.83 2.48 2.45
N ARG A 30 -1.53 2.73 2.65
CA ARG A 30 -0.88 2.60 3.94
C ARG A 30 -1.50 3.56 4.95
N ASP A 31 -1.66 4.82 4.59
CA ASP A 31 -2.16 5.85 5.49
C ASP A 31 -3.60 5.53 5.92
N LEU A 32 -4.46 5.14 4.97
CA LEU A 32 -5.83 4.68 5.26
C LEU A 32 -5.86 3.39 6.09
N ALA A 33 -4.92 2.46 5.86
CA ALA A 33 -4.83 1.25 6.66
C ALA A 33 -4.52 1.56 8.13
N VAL A 34 -3.58 2.47 8.40
CA VAL A 34 -3.24 2.90 9.76
C VAL A 34 -4.44 3.55 10.44
N GLU A 35 -5.13 4.47 9.75
CA GLU A 35 -6.33 5.12 10.26
C GLU A 35 -7.42 4.11 10.63
N LEU A 36 -7.70 3.14 9.74
CA LEU A 36 -8.70 2.11 10.01
C LEU A 36 -8.29 1.16 11.12
N LEU A 37 -7.00 0.84 11.26
CA LEU A 37 -6.50 -0.06 12.29
C LEU A 37 -6.62 0.53 13.69
N LEU A 38 -6.42 1.83 13.84
CA LEU A 38 -6.43 2.53 15.12
C LEU A 38 -7.77 3.19 15.45
N GLY A 39 -8.44 3.73 14.43
CA GLY A 39 -9.68 4.48 14.59
C GLY A 39 -10.95 3.63 14.58
N THR A 40 -10.85 2.32 14.29
CA THR A 40 -12.03 1.45 14.20
C THR A 40 -11.83 0.07 14.83
N PRO A 41 -12.90 -0.56 15.33
CA PRO A 41 -12.86 -1.94 15.82
C PRO A 41 -12.91 -2.99 14.70
N LYS A 42 -12.82 -2.58 13.42
CA LYS A 42 -12.94 -3.50 12.28
C LYS A 42 -11.88 -4.59 12.32
N THR A 43 -12.26 -5.79 11.90
CA THR A 43 -11.33 -6.90 11.73
C THR A 43 -10.34 -6.60 10.59
N ILE A 44 -9.19 -7.28 10.61
CA ILE A 44 -8.17 -7.15 9.55
C ILE A 44 -8.74 -7.51 8.18
N GLY A 45 -9.66 -8.49 8.12
CA GLY A 45 -10.33 -8.88 6.90
C GLY A 45 -11.25 -7.81 6.34
N GLU A 46 -12.05 -7.15 7.18
CA GLU A 46 -12.91 -6.03 6.76
C GLU A 46 -12.09 -4.84 6.25
N ILE A 47 -10.97 -4.54 6.91
CA ILE A 47 -10.04 -3.49 6.48
C ILE A 47 -9.43 -3.84 5.12
N ALA A 48 -9.01 -5.09 4.91
CA ALA A 48 -8.46 -5.55 3.63
C ALA A 48 -9.47 -5.35 2.48
N VAL A 49 -10.73 -5.74 2.68
CA VAL A 49 -11.80 -5.56 1.69
C VAL A 49 -12.04 -4.08 1.42
N GLN A 50 -12.09 -3.24 2.47
CA GLN A 50 -12.30 -1.80 2.33
C GLN A 50 -11.18 -1.10 1.55
N LEU A 51 -9.93 -1.56 1.68
CA LEU A 51 -8.77 -1.07 0.93
C LEU A 51 -8.68 -1.63 -0.51
N GLY A 52 -9.64 -2.48 -0.90
CA GLY A 52 -9.73 -3.07 -2.23
C GLY A 52 -8.77 -4.24 -2.45
N TYR A 53 -8.43 -4.99 -1.41
CA TYR A 53 -7.74 -6.27 -1.54
C TYR A 53 -8.74 -7.41 -1.73
N SER A 54 -8.41 -8.33 -2.64
CA SER A 54 -9.20 -9.53 -2.89
C SER A 54 -9.19 -10.51 -1.72
N GLU A 55 -8.09 -10.52 -0.96
CA GLU A 55 -7.90 -11.43 0.17
C GLU A 55 -7.15 -10.73 1.32
N PRO A 56 -7.44 -11.07 2.59
CA PRO A 56 -6.70 -10.57 3.75
C PRO A 56 -5.19 -10.83 3.65
N SER A 57 -4.78 -11.97 3.09
CA SER A 57 -3.38 -12.34 2.88
C SER A 57 -2.62 -11.35 1.98
N ALA A 58 -3.29 -10.78 0.98
CA ALA A 58 -2.70 -9.78 0.09
C ALA A 58 -2.46 -8.46 0.82
N PHE A 59 -3.44 -8.02 1.63
CA PHE A 59 -3.28 -6.87 2.51
C PHE A 59 -2.15 -7.10 3.52
N PHE A 60 -2.09 -8.27 4.15
CA PHE A 60 -1.07 -8.59 5.15
C PHE A 60 0.35 -8.47 4.60
N ARG A 61 0.59 -8.98 3.39
CA ARG A 61 1.89 -8.86 2.70
C ARG A 61 2.23 -7.40 2.38
N ALA A 62 1.27 -6.64 1.86
CA ALA A 62 1.46 -5.22 1.54
C ALA A 62 1.73 -4.40 2.80
N PHE A 63 0.92 -4.56 3.85
CA PHE A 63 1.08 -3.87 5.12
C PHE A 63 2.42 -4.17 5.77
N ARG A 64 2.85 -5.45 5.80
CA ARG A 64 4.15 -5.83 6.32
C ARG A 64 5.30 -5.24 5.50
N LYS A 65 5.15 -5.13 4.17
CA LYS A 65 6.13 -4.46 3.31
C LYS A 65 6.28 -2.98 3.66
N TRP A 66 5.18 -2.30 3.98
CA TRP A 66 5.20 -0.86 4.29
C TRP A 66 5.63 -0.55 5.72
N MET A 67 5.11 -1.31 6.71
CA MET A 67 5.23 -1.01 8.13
C MET A 67 6.25 -1.91 8.86
N GLY A 68 6.81 -2.92 8.19
CA GLY A 68 7.74 -3.89 8.77
C GLY A 68 7.12 -4.92 9.72
N LYS A 69 5.86 -4.75 10.12
CA LYS A 69 5.14 -5.61 11.07
C LYS A 69 3.75 -5.99 10.55
N SER A 70 3.11 -6.96 11.19
CA SER A 70 1.73 -7.34 10.84
C SER A 70 0.74 -6.26 11.30
N PRO A 71 -0.40 -6.10 10.62
CA PRO A 71 -1.44 -5.16 11.03
C PRO A 71 -2.02 -5.48 12.42
N GLU A 72 -2.05 -6.75 12.82
CA GLU A 72 -2.46 -7.16 14.17
C GLU A 72 -1.46 -6.73 15.25
N ASN A 73 -0.15 -6.93 15.00
CA ASN A 73 0.88 -6.51 15.95
C ASN A 73 0.90 -4.98 16.04
N PHE A 74 0.78 -4.29 14.91
CA PHE A 74 0.66 -2.83 14.88
C PHE A 74 -0.49 -2.35 15.75
N ARG A 75 -1.70 -2.89 15.55
CA ARG A 75 -2.86 -2.53 16.39
C ARG A 75 -2.63 -2.78 17.87
N ARG A 76 -1.98 -3.90 18.22
CA ARG A 76 -1.72 -4.27 19.61
C ARG A 76 -0.70 -3.34 20.27
N GLU A 77 0.38 -3.02 19.58
CA GLU A 77 1.45 -2.14 20.09
C GLU A 77 0.93 -0.71 20.32
N GLU A 78 0.13 -0.19 19.41
CA GLU A 78 -0.47 1.14 19.55
C GLU A 78 -1.56 1.17 20.63
N ALA A 79 -2.29 0.06 20.83
CA ALA A 79 -3.26 -0.07 21.91
C ALA A 79 -2.61 -0.20 23.30
N ASP A 80 -1.41 -0.79 23.40
CA ASP A 80 -0.64 -0.88 24.65
C ASP A 80 0.08 0.44 25.00
N SER A 81 0.28 1.30 23.99
CA SER A 81 0.92 2.62 24.14
C SER A 81 -0.07 3.75 24.49
N THR A 82 -1.38 3.47 24.53
CA THR A 82 -2.46 4.42 24.87
C THR A 82 -3.04 4.10 26.23
#